data_AF-A0A1J3D0I7-F1
#
_entry.id   AF-A0A1J3D0I7-F1
#
_cell.length_a   1.000
_cell.length_b   1.000
_cell.length_c   1.000
_cell.angle_alpha   90.00
_cell.angle_beta   90.00
_cell.angle_gamma   90.00
#
_symmetry.space_group_name_H-M   'P 1'
#
loop_
_entity.id
_entity.type
_entity.pdbx_description
1 polymer ?
#
loop_
_entity_poly.entity_id
_entity_poly.type
_entity_poly.pdbx_seq_one_letter_code
_entity_poly.pdbx_strand_id
1 'polypeptide(L)'
;RDVISWNSLVSGYARLGQMKKAKTLFHSMADKTIVSWTAMISGYTGIGCYVDAMDVFREMQIAGIEPDEVSLISVLPSCAHLGSLELGKWIHMYADRKGFLKQTGVCNALVEMYSKCGLISEAMDLF
;
A
#
# COMPACT_ATOMS: atom_id res chain seq x y z
N ARG A 1 17.41 -19.56 7.07
CA ARG A 1 16.74 -18.42 7.74
C ARG A 1 15.30 -18.42 7.26
N ASP A 2 14.34 -18.47 8.17
CA ASP A 2 12.91 -18.64 7.86
C ASP A 2 12.25 -17.32 7.43
N VAL A 3 11.24 -17.39 6.57
CA VAL A 3 10.51 -16.24 5.98
C VAL A 3 9.88 -15.37 7.07
N ILE A 4 9.39 -15.99 8.14
CA ILE A 4 8.80 -15.29 9.29
C ILE A 4 9.85 -14.37 9.95
N SER A 5 11.10 -14.84 10.10
CA SER A 5 12.16 -14.04 10.70
C SER A 5 12.54 -12.81 9.86
N TRP A 6 12.51 -12.93 8.53
CA TRP A 6 12.78 -11.81 7.62
C TRP A 6 11.65 -10.79 7.64
N ASN A 7 10.39 -11.24 7.58
CA ASN A 7 9.22 -10.38 7.66
C ASN A 7 9.23 -9.57 8.96
N SER A 8 9.52 -10.20 10.10
CA SER A 8 9.60 -9.49 11.38
C SER A 8 10.70 -8.42 11.38
N LEU A 9 11.85 -8.68 10.77
CA LEU A 9 12.95 -7.71 10.69
C LEU A 9 12.61 -6.54 9.75
N VAL A 10 12.06 -6.81 8.57
CA VAL A 10 11.64 -5.76 7.62
C VAL A 10 10.59 -4.87 8.27
N SER A 11 9.54 -5.45 8.85
CA SER A 11 8.50 -4.71 9.56
C SER A 11 9.07 -3.92 10.75
N GLY A 12 10.01 -4.50 11.49
CA GLY A 12 10.68 -3.83 12.60
C GLY A 12 11.46 -2.59 12.16
N TYR A 13 12.29 -2.69 11.13
CA TYR A 13 13.03 -1.54 10.60
C TYR A 13 12.11 -0.50 9.96
N ALA A 14 11.08 -0.93 9.22
CA ALA A 14 10.11 -0.04 8.60
C ALA A 14 9.38 0.81 9.65
N ARG A 15 8.90 0.18 10.73
CA ARG A 15 8.22 0.87 11.84
C ARG A 15 9.13 1.85 12.60
N LEU A 16 10.44 1.60 12.61
CA LEU A 16 11.43 2.52 13.20
C LEU A 16 11.88 3.61 12.22
N GLY A 17 11.28 3.72 11.03
CA GLY A 17 11.67 4.66 9.98
C GLY A 17 13.03 4.38 9.36
N GLN A 18 13.66 3.24 9.66
CA GLN A 18 14.96 2.85 9.13
C GLN A 18 14.81 2.23 7.73
N MET A 19 14.16 2.95 6.81
CA MET A 19 13.76 2.44 5.50
C MET A 19 14.92 2.00 4.63
N LYS A 20 16.11 2.60 4.79
CA LYS A 20 17.32 2.12 4.09
C LYS A 20 17.66 0.67 4.48
N LYS A 21 17.64 0.34 5.78
CA LYS A 21 17.91 -1.03 6.26
C LYS A 21 16.79 -1.98 5.89
N ALA A 22 15.53 -1.53 6.02
CA ALA A 22 14.37 -2.31 5.59
C ALA A 22 14.47 -2.66 4.10
N LYS A 23 14.79 -1.69 3.24
CA LYS A 23 15.00 -1.87 1.80
C LYS A 23 16.13 -2.87 1.51
N THR A 24 17.30 -2.72 2.14
CA THR A 24 18.41 -3.67 1.92
C THR A 24 18.02 -5.10 2.27
N LEU A 25 17.36 -5.30 3.42
CA LEU A 25 16.92 -6.63 3.85
C LEU A 25 15.84 -7.19 2.91
N PHE A 26 14.85 -6.37 2.55
CA PHE A 26 13.80 -6.72 1.62
C PHE A 26 14.36 -7.20 0.27
N HIS A 27 15.33 -6.49 -0.30
CA HIS A 27 15.97 -6.90 -1.56
C HIS A 27 16.77 -8.21 -1.41
N SER A 28 17.30 -8.47 -0.23
CA SER A 28 18.05 -9.70 0.08
C SER A 28 17.15 -10.92 0.32
N MET A 29 15.83 -10.75 0.44
CA MET A 29 14.90 -11.87 0.61
C MET A 29 14.74 -12.62 -0.72
N ALA A 30 14.97 -13.93 -0.69
CA ALA A 30 14.70 -14.83 -1.80
C ALA A 30 13.20 -14.87 -2.14
N ASP A 31 12.37 -15.07 -1.11
CA ASP A 31 10.91 -15.12 -1.24
C ASP A 31 10.28 -13.95 -0.50
N LYS A 32 9.69 -13.01 -1.26
CA LYS A 32 8.95 -11.86 -0.73
C LYS A 32 7.48 -12.23 -0.66
N THR A 33 6.88 -12.04 0.51
CA THR A 33 5.46 -12.31 0.77
C THR A 33 4.65 -11.01 0.77
N ILE A 34 3.32 -11.11 0.68
CA ILE A 34 2.40 -9.98 0.84
C ILE A 34 2.69 -9.14 2.09
N VAL A 35 3.07 -9.80 3.19
CA VAL A 35 3.43 -9.14 4.46
C VAL A 35 4.67 -8.27 4.29
N SER A 36 5.72 -8.76 3.62
CA SER A 36 6.94 -7.97 3.38
C SER A 36 6.71 -6.77 2.46
N TRP A 37 5.88 -6.93 1.42
CA TRP A 37 5.53 -5.83 0.53
C TRP A 37 4.72 -4.75 1.27
N THR A 38 3.70 -5.17 2.00
CA THR A 38 2.84 -4.28 2.79
C THR A 38 3.63 -3.53 3.85
N ALA A 39 4.60 -4.19 4.51
CA ALA A 39 5.49 -3.54 5.47
C ALA A 39 6.34 -2.44 4.84
N MET A 40 6.85 -2.65 3.61
CA MET A 40 7.60 -1.63 2.88
C MET A 40 6.73 -0.46 2.46
N ILE A 41 5.53 -0.72 1.93
CA ILE A 41 4.55 0.30 1.53
C ILE A 41 4.17 1.15 2.76
N SER A 42 3.70 0.51 3.83
CA SER A 42 3.35 1.16 5.10
C SER A 42 4.49 1.99 5.66
N GLY A 43 5.72 1.45 5.64
CA GLY A 43 6.91 2.14 6.14
C GLY A 43 7.20 3.43 5.37
N TYR A 44 7.15 3.39 4.03
CA TYR A 44 7.38 4.56 3.21
C TYR A 44 6.27 5.60 3.34
N THR A 45 5.00 5.18 3.32
CA THR A 45 3.85 6.06 3.52
C THR A 45 3.92 6.76 4.89
N GLY A 46 4.25 6.02 5.95
CA GLY A 46 4.33 6.55 7.32
C GLY A 46 5.40 7.60 7.56
N ILE A 47 6.45 7.65 6.72
CA ILE A 47 7.50 8.69 6.78
C ILE A 47 7.33 9.78 5.72
N GLY A 48 6.23 9.77 4.96
CA GLY A 48 5.94 10.76 3.92
C GLY A 48 6.66 10.54 2.59
N CYS A 49 7.30 9.39 2.39
CA CYS A 49 7.95 9.01 1.13
C CYS A 49 6.92 8.36 0.18
N TYR A 50 5.92 9.15 -0.23
CA TYR A 50 4.76 8.64 -0.98
C TYR A 50 5.10 8.06 -2.36
N VAL A 51 6.11 8.61 -3.03
CA VAL A 51 6.56 8.11 -4.34
C VAL A 51 7.15 6.71 -4.19
N ASP A 52 8.07 6.52 -3.22
CA ASP A 52 8.65 5.21 -2.92
C ASP A 52 7.58 4.19 -2.53
N ALA A 53 6.55 4.59 -1.78
CA ALA A 53 5.45 3.71 -1.41
C ALA A 53 4.67 3.21 -2.65
N MET A 54 4.36 4.11 -3.59
CA MET A 54 3.70 3.75 -4.85
C MET A 54 4.59 2.88 -5.75
N ASP A 55 5.89 3.17 -5.80
CA ASP A 55 6.85 2.36 -6.57
C ASP A 55 6.92 0.93 -6.03
N VAL A 56 6.99 0.76 -4.71
CA VAL A 56 6.96 -0.57 -4.07
C VAL A 56 5.63 -1.29 -4.35
N PHE A 57 4.50 -0.59 -4.32
CA PHE A 57 3.20 -1.17 -4.67
C PHE A 57 3.15 -1.63 -6.14
N ARG A 58 3.74 -0.86 -7.06
CA ARG A 58 3.85 -1.24 -8.46
C ARG A 58 4.78 -2.45 -8.66
N GLU A 59 5.93 -2.46 -7.98
CA GLU A 59 6.85 -3.61 -7.99
C GLU A 59 6.17 -4.88 -7.48
N MET A 60 5.36 -4.78 -6.43
CA MET A 60 4.56 -5.88 -5.90
C MET A 60 3.60 -6.46 -6.95
N GLN A 61 2.90 -5.60 -7.69
CA GLN A 61 2.01 -6.00 -8.79
C GLN A 61 2.79 -6.68 -9.92
N ILE A 62 3.94 -6.13 -10.31
CA ILE A 62 4.81 -6.71 -11.35
C ILE A 62 5.35 -8.08 -10.93
N ALA A 63 5.64 -8.26 -9.64
CA ALA A 63 6.05 -9.54 -9.06
C ALA A 63 4.89 -10.56 -8.97
N GLY A 64 3.68 -10.22 -9.42
CA GLY A 64 2.52 -11.10 -9.42
C GLY A 64 1.92 -11.33 -8.03
N ILE A 65 2.30 -10.53 -7.03
CA ILE A 65 1.75 -10.64 -5.68
C ILE A 65 0.45 -9.81 -5.64
N GLU A 66 -0.68 -10.49 -5.41
CA GLU A 66 -1.97 -9.83 -5.32
C GLU A 66 -2.09 -8.95 -4.06
N PRO A 67 -2.53 -7.68 -4.20
CA PRO A 67 -2.87 -6.83 -3.06
C PRO A 67 -4.02 -7.38 -2.21
N ASP A 68 -3.83 -7.35 -0.89
CA ASP A 68 -4.85 -7.57 0.13
C ASP A 68 -5.38 -6.24 0.68
N GLU A 69 -6.39 -6.28 1.56
CA GLU A 69 -6.99 -5.08 2.14
C GLU A 69 -5.98 -4.17 2.85
N VAL A 70 -5.00 -4.75 3.53
CA VAL A 70 -3.99 -4.01 4.30
C VAL A 70 -3.05 -3.26 3.36
N SER A 71 -2.63 -3.90 2.27
CA SER A 71 -1.78 -3.27 1.24
C SER A 71 -2.48 -2.09 0.57
N LEU A 72 -3.79 -2.21 0.28
CA LEU A 72 -4.58 -1.12 -0.30
C LEU A 72 -4.72 0.05 0.66
N ILE A 73 -5.10 -0.21 1.91
CA ILE A 73 -5.18 0.81 2.97
C ILE A 73 -3.83 1.51 3.15
N SER A 74 -2.72 0.77 3.01
CA SER A 74 -1.38 1.32 3.17
C SER A 74 -0.96 2.27 2.04
N VAL A 75 -1.34 2.00 0.79
CA VAL A 75 -0.91 2.81 -0.37
C VAL A 75 -1.85 3.98 -0.69
N LEU A 76 -3.14 3.88 -0.35
CA LEU A 76 -4.15 4.89 -0.65
C LEU A 76 -3.81 6.30 -0.12
N PRO A 77 -3.25 6.49 1.08
CA PRO A 77 -2.79 7.80 1.54
C PRO A 77 -1.71 8.40 0.64
N SER A 78 -0.83 7.57 0.07
CA SER A 78 0.18 8.03 -0.89
C SER A 78 -0.45 8.55 -2.17
N CYS A 79 -1.51 7.89 -2.65
CA CYS A 79 -2.31 8.36 -3.78
C CYS A 79 -2.97 9.71 -3.46
N ALA A 80 -3.56 9.84 -2.27
CA ALA A 80 -4.21 11.05 -1.79
C ALA A 80 -3.24 12.24 -1.76
N HIS A 81 -2.05 12.04 -1.19
CA HIS A 81 -1.04 13.08 -1.03
C HIS A 81 -0.39 13.51 -2.34
N LEU A 82 -0.23 12.58 -3.29
CA LEU A 82 0.34 12.87 -4.61
C LEU A 82 -0.72 13.28 -5.64
N GLY A 83 -2.01 13.28 -5.27
CA GLY A 83 -3.10 13.50 -6.22
C GLY A 83 -3.16 12.44 -7.33
N SER A 84 -2.69 11.22 -7.05
CA SER A 84 -2.64 10.12 -8.03
C SER A 84 -4.00 9.47 -8.17
N LEU A 85 -4.90 10.17 -8.86
CA LEU A 85 -6.27 9.72 -9.08
C LEU A 85 -6.34 8.43 -9.90
N GLU A 86 -5.46 8.27 -10.89
CA GLU A 86 -5.44 7.08 -11.75
C GLU A 86 -5.20 5.81 -10.94
N LEU A 87 -4.18 5.81 -10.06
CA LEU A 87 -3.91 4.67 -9.18
C LEU A 87 -5.04 4.48 -8.16
N GLY A 88 -5.58 5.57 -7.61
CA GLY A 88 -6.73 5.53 -6.71
C GLY A 88 -7.97 4.88 -7.34
N LYS A 89 -8.30 5.22 -8.59
CA LYS A 89 -9.40 4.60 -9.37
C LYS A 89 -9.13 3.14 -9.66
N TRP A 90 -7.89 2.78 -10.00
CA TRP A 90 -7.51 1.38 -10.17
C TRP A 90 -7.70 0.58 -8.88
N ILE A 91 -7.25 1.11 -7.74
CA ILE A 91 -7.41 0.47 -6.42
C ILE A 91 -8.88 0.31 -6.08
N HIS A 92 -9.71 1.32 -6.33
CA HIS A 92 -11.15 1.24 -6.09
C HIS A 92 -11.77 0.07 -6.89
N MET A 93 -11.54 0.03 -8.21
CA MET A 93 -12.08 -1.05 -9.05
C MET A 93 -11.54 -2.44 -8.65
N TYR A 94 -10.29 -2.52 -8.24
CA TYR A 94 -9.70 -3.76 -7.74
C TYR A 94 -10.36 -4.21 -6.43
N ALA A 95 -10.56 -3.28 -5.48
CA ALA A 95 -11.21 -3.54 -4.20
C ALA A 95 -12.66 -4.01 -4.38
N ASP A 96 -13.41 -3.42 -5.31
CA ASP A 96 -14.77 -3.87 -5.64
C ASP A 96 -14.79 -5.31 -6.14
N ARG A 97 -13.96 -5.62 -7.14
CA ARG A 97 -13.85 -6.97 -7.72
C ARG A 97 -13.44 -8.04 -6.71
N LYS A 98 -12.60 -7.67 -5.73
CA LYS A 98 -12.16 -8.58 -4.65
C LYS A 98 -13.12 -8.60 -3.46
N GLY A 99 -14.18 -7.77 -3.45
CA GLY A 99 -15.15 -7.68 -2.36
C GLY A 99 -14.63 -6.94 -1.12
N PHE A 100 -13.55 -6.18 -1.24
CA PHE A 100 -12.94 -5.41 -0.17
C PHE A 100 -13.68 -4.13 0.19
N LEU A 101 -14.65 -3.67 -0.63
CA LEU A 101 -15.52 -2.54 -0.28
C LEU A 101 -16.47 -2.84 0.90
N LYS A 102 -16.55 -4.09 1.36
CA LYS A 102 -17.23 -4.43 2.62
C LYS A 102 -16.40 -4.08 3.86
N GLN A 103 -15.11 -3.83 3.68
CA GLN A 103 -14.18 -3.49 4.76
C GLN A 103 -14.18 -1.99 4.98
N THR A 104 -14.66 -1.55 6.15
CA THR A 104 -14.73 -0.12 6.51
C THR A 104 -13.38 0.60 6.34
N GLY A 105 -12.27 -0.08 6.65
CA GLY A 105 -10.93 0.48 6.49
C GLY A 105 -10.60 0.86 5.04
N VAL A 106 -10.95 0.01 4.08
CA VAL A 106 -10.71 0.25 2.65
C VAL A 106 -11.58 1.40 2.15
N CYS A 107 -12.87 1.41 2.51
CA CYS A 107 -13.79 2.49 2.12
C CYS A 107 -13.35 3.85 2.67
N ASN A 108 -12.96 3.91 3.95
CA ASN A 108 -12.49 5.15 4.55
C ASN A 108 -11.24 5.70 3.84
N ALA A 109 -10.27 4.82 3.54
CA ALA A 109 -9.06 5.20 2.83
C ALA A 109 -9.35 5.68 1.39
N LEU A 110 -10.32 5.06 0.70
CA LEU A 110 -10.77 5.48 -0.62
C LEU A 110 -11.46 6.85 -0.58
N VAL A 111 -12.38 7.06 0.37
CA VAL A 111 -13.06 8.35 0.56
C VAL A 111 -12.05 9.46 0.83
N GLU A 112 -11.07 9.22 1.71
CA GLU A 112 -9.99 10.18 1.97
C GLU A 112 -9.20 10.49 0.68
N MET A 113 -8.84 9.46 -0.08
CA MET A 113 -8.12 9.62 -1.34
C MET A 113 -8.88 10.48 -2.35
N TYR A 114 -10.16 10.18 -2.62
CA TYR A 114 -10.98 10.99 -3.53
C TYR A 114 -11.21 12.41 -3.01
N SER A 115 -11.38 12.57 -1.70
CA SER A 115 -11.53 13.88 -1.06
C SER A 115 -10.32 14.77 -1.31
N LYS A 116 -9.11 14.23 -1.14
CA LYS A 116 -7.85 14.95 -1.36
C LYS A 116 -7.55 15.19 -2.84
N CYS A 117 -8.06 14.35 -3.74
CA CYS A 117 -7.98 14.56 -5.18
C CYS A 117 -9.06 15.53 -5.72
N GLY A 118 -9.95 16.05 -4.88
CA GLY A 118 -10.99 17.01 -5.27
C GLY A 118 -12.21 16.39 -5.98
N LEU A 119 -12.38 15.06 -5.92
CA LEU A 119 -13.44 14.31 -6.60
C LEU A 119 -14.32 13.53 -5.61
N ILE A 120 -14.60 14.13 -4.46
CA ILE A 120 -15.42 13.49 -3.42
C ILE A 120 -16.83 13.13 -3.91
N SER A 121 -17.38 13.87 -4.87
CA SER A 121 -18.67 13.56 -5.50
C SER A 121 -18.61 12.25 -6.30
N GLU A 122 -17.53 11.99 -7.04
CA GLU A 122 -17.35 10.72 -7.75
C GLU A 122 -17.22 9.54 -6.78
N ALA A 123 -16.63 9.76 -5.59
CA ALA A 123 -16.57 8.73 -4.56
C ALA A 123 -17.97 8.36 -4.08
N MET A 124 -18.81 9.35 -3.79
CA MET A 124 -20.17 9.16 -3.28
C MET A 124 -21.11 8.48 -4.28
N ASP A 125 -20.87 8.63 -5.58
CA ASP A 125 -21.64 7.93 -6.63
C ASP A 125 -21.22 6.45 -6.80
N LEU A 126 -20.05 6.06 -6.28
CA LEU A 126 -19.47 4.73 -6.42
C LEU A 126 -19.64 3.83 -5.18
N PHE A 127 -20.06 4.39 -4.04
CA PHE A 127 -20.33 3.68 -2.78
C PHE A 127 -21.84 3.53 -2.54
#